data_AF-A0A960XPD2-F1
#
_entry.id   AF-A0A960XPD2-F1
#
_cell.length_a   1.000
_cell.length_b   1.000
_cell.length_c   1.000
_cell.angle_alpha   90.00
_cell.angle_beta   90.00
_cell.angle_gamma   90.00
#
_symmetry.space_group_name_H-M   'P 1'
#
loop_
_entity.id
_entity.type
_entity.pdbx_description
1 polymer ?
#
loop_
_entity_poly.entity_id
_entity_poly.type
_entity_poly.pdbx_seq_one_letter_code
_entity_poly.pdbx_strand_id
1 'polypeptide(L)'
;MEKNTNTPSAGAETRRSFIKKAATVAAVAATPTVFKTPVYGQSQAPSTGRVIGANDRIVVGFIGLGGQGTFHLRNILANADKNNTTVGAVCDLWEKRREAAAAEATG
;
A
#
# COMPACT_ATOMS: atom_id res chain seq x y z
N MET A 1 -14.81 30.84 -37.46
CA MET A 1 -13.80 29.76 -37.31
C MET A 1 -12.69 30.31 -36.42
N GLU A 2 -12.90 30.35 -35.12
CA GLU A 2 -11.88 30.78 -34.15
C GLU A 2 -10.91 29.63 -33.90
N LYS A 3 -9.60 29.90 -34.01
CA LYS A 3 -8.54 28.94 -33.72
C LYS A 3 -7.99 29.23 -32.32
N ASN A 4 -8.27 28.33 -31.38
CA ASN A 4 -7.82 28.41 -30.00
C ASN A 4 -6.35 27.98 -29.94
N THR A 5 -5.41 28.93 -30.02
CA THR A 5 -3.98 28.65 -29.86
C THR A 5 -3.61 28.61 -28.37
N ASN A 6 -3.78 27.45 -27.74
CA ASN A 6 -3.20 27.19 -26.42
C ASN A 6 -1.67 27.24 -26.54
N THR A 7 -1.10 28.36 -26.11
CA THR A 7 0.35 28.55 -25.97
C THR A 7 0.83 27.74 -24.76
N PRO A 8 1.75 26.77 -24.90
CA PRO A 8 2.28 26.06 -23.74
C PRO A 8 3.19 26.99 -22.93
N SER A 9 2.82 27.17 -21.66
CA SER A 9 3.54 27.98 -20.67
C SER A 9 4.99 27.49 -20.51
N ALA A 10 5.93 28.44 -20.54
CA ALA A 10 7.35 28.24 -20.28
C ALA A 10 7.55 27.71 -18.85
N GLY A 11 7.84 26.41 -18.72
CA GLY A 11 8.08 25.75 -17.44
C GLY A 11 7.93 24.22 -17.43
N ALA A 12 7.36 23.62 -18.48
CA ALA A 12 7.25 22.17 -18.58
C ALA A 12 8.54 21.55 -19.17
N GLU A 13 9.56 21.37 -18.34
CA GLU A 13 10.66 20.44 -18.66
C GLU A 13 10.06 19.09 -19.04
N THR A 14 10.39 18.59 -20.24
CA THR A 14 9.85 17.30 -20.68
C THR A 14 10.39 16.18 -19.81
N ARG A 15 9.58 15.15 -19.52
CA ARG A 15 9.99 13.99 -18.71
C ARG A 15 11.32 13.37 -19.19
N ARG A 16 11.56 13.41 -20.50
CA ARG A 16 12.81 12.94 -21.14
C ARG A 16 14.02 13.82 -20.77
N SER A 17 13.84 15.14 -20.69
CA SER A 17 14.87 16.08 -20.24
C SER A 17 15.23 15.81 -18.77
N PHE A 18 14.23 15.61 -17.92
CA PHE A 18 14.42 15.23 -16.51
C PHE A 18 15.22 13.93 -16.36
N ILE A 19 14.86 12.87 -17.08
CA ILE A 19 15.58 11.59 -17.03
C ILE A 19 17.03 11.74 -17.50
N LYS A 20 17.29 12.50 -18.57
CA LYS A 20 18.66 12.76 -19.04
C LYS A 20 19.49 13.51 -18.00
N LYS A 21 18.88 14.50 -17.32
CA LYS A 21 19.53 15.31 -16.28
C LYS A 21 19.80 14.50 -15.01
N ALA A 22 18.90 13.59 -14.63
CA ALA A 22 19.10 12.67 -13.51
C ALA A 22 20.24 11.67 -13.79
N ALA A 23 20.38 11.19 -15.02
CA ALA A 23 21.44 10.26 -15.40
C ALA A 23 22.85 10.87 -15.35
N THR A 24 22.98 12.19 -15.50
CA THR A 24 24.30 12.87 -15.50
C THR A 24 24.84 13.15 -14.09
N VAL A 25 23.98 13.20 -13.06
CA VAL A 25 24.39 13.48 -11.67
C VAL A 25 24.97 12.24 -10.96
N ALA A 26 24.66 11.04 -11.43
CA ALA A 26 25.15 9.79 -10.83
C ALA A 26 26.65 9.51 -11.08
N ALA A 27 27.30 10.22 -12.01
CA ALA A 27 28.70 9.97 -12.36
C ALA A 27 29.72 10.54 -11.34
N VAL A 28 29.30 11.44 -10.43
CA VAL A 28 30.20 12.12 -9.47
C VAL A 28 30.26 11.42 -8.10
N ALA A 29 29.39 10.43 -7.85
CA ALA A 29 29.42 9.61 -6.63
C ALA A 29 30.42 8.43 -6.70
N ALA A 30 31.30 8.40 -7.72
CA ALA A 30 32.30 7.36 -7.92
C ALA A 30 33.61 7.61 -7.13
N THR A 31 33.56 8.33 -6.00
CA THR A 31 34.64 8.24 -5.01
C THR A 31 34.48 6.94 -4.22
N PRO A 32 35.49 6.06 -4.15
CA PRO A 32 35.39 4.78 -3.45
C PRO A 32 35.46 5.03 -1.93
N THR A 33 34.36 5.44 -1.32
CA THR A 33 34.22 5.57 0.14
C THR A 33 33.58 4.31 0.74
N VAL A 34 34.42 3.29 1.01
CA VAL A 34 34.52 2.47 2.24
C VAL A 34 33.25 2.02 3.00
N PHE A 35 32.07 1.92 2.39
CA PHE A 35 30.91 1.32 3.06
C PHE A 35 30.45 0.04 2.38
N LYS A 36 30.72 -1.07 3.08
CA LYS A 36 30.39 -2.48 2.84
C LYS A 36 29.22 -2.70 1.86
N THR A 37 29.52 -3.26 0.70
CA THR A 37 28.55 -4.00 -0.12
C THR A 37 28.30 -5.37 0.51
N PRO A 38 27.08 -5.70 0.98
CA PRO A 38 26.72 -7.11 1.10
C PRO A 38 26.64 -7.67 -0.33
N VAL A 39 27.39 -8.74 -0.55
CA VAL A 39 27.50 -9.46 -1.82
C VAL A 39 26.12 -10.05 -2.18
N TYR A 40 25.41 -9.42 -3.12
CA TYR A 40 24.27 -10.03 -3.81
C TYR A 40 24.80 -11.09 -4.80
N GLY A 41 24.98 -12.32 -4.31
CA GLY A 41 25.52 -13.43 -5.11
C GLY A 41 25.51 -14.79 -4.40
N GLN A 42 24.72 -14.95 -3.33
CA GLN A 42 24.44 -16.26 -2.75
C GLN A 42 23.22 -16.86 -3.46
N SER A 43 23.34 -18.10 -3.97
CA SER A 43 22.21 -18.88 -4.54
C SER A 43 21.14 -19.26 -3.52
N GLN A 44 21.32 -18.86 -2.27
CA GLN A 44 20.28 -18.86 -1.25
C GLN A 44 20.04 -17.41 -0.86
N ALA A 45 18.98 -16.82 -1.42
CA ALA A 45 18.31 -15.76 -0.69
C ALA A 45 18.03 -16.29 0.72
N PRO A 46 18.33 -15.54 1.80
CA PRO A 46 17.73 -15.85 3.07
C PRO A 46 16.23 -15.80 2.81
N SER A 47 15.60 -16.97 2.67
CA SER A 47 14.15 -17.09 2.65
C SER A 47 13.68 -16.83 4.08
N THR A 48 13.90 -15.62 4.56
CA THR A 48 13.05 -15.04 5.59
C THR A 48 11.69 -14.95 4.92
N GLY A 49 10.81 -15.91 5.23
CA GLY A 49 9.54 -16.13 4.53
C GLY A 49 8.86 -14.82 4.17
N ARG A 50 8.32 -14.74 2.95
CA ARG A 50 7.62 -13.58 2.40
C ARG A 50 6.87 -12.86 3.53
N VAL A 51 7.34 -11.68 3.90
CA VAL A 51 6.64 -10.83 4.86
C VAL A 51 5.29 -10.53 4.23
N ILE A 52 4.22 -11.10 4.77
CA ILE A 52 2.86 -10.83 4.33
C ILE A 52 2.56 -9.39 4.75
N GLY A 53 2.81 -8.45 3.84
CA GLY A 53 2.57 -7.03 4.06
C GLY A 53 1.07 -6.70 4.00
N ALA A 54 0.70 -5.48 4.34
CA ALA A 54 -0.70 -5.03 4.25
C ALA A 54 -1.32 -5.22 2.85
N ASN A 55 -0.51 -5.10 1.79
CA ASN A 55 -0.93 -5.35 0.41
C ASN A 55 -1.07 -6.85 0.05
N ASP A 56 -0.63 -7.74 0.93
CA ASP A 56 -0.75 -9.18 0.75
C ASP A 56 -1.99 -9.75 1.46
N ARG A 57 -2.76 -8.93 2.20
CA ARG A 57 -3.95 -9.37 2.96
C ARG A 57 -5.25 -9.10 2.19
N ILE A 58 -6.24 -9.96 2.41
CA ILE A 58 -7.60 -9.77 1.90
C ILE A 58 -8.34 -8.80 2.82
N VAL A 59 -8.74 -7.64 2.29
CA VAL A 59 -9.51 -6.64 3.04
C VAL A 59 -11.00 -6.95 2.93
N VAL A 60 -11.66 -7.15 4.07
CA VAL A 60 -13.08 -7.49 4.16
C VAL A 60 -13.86 -6.31 4.74
N GLY A 61 -15.01 -6.00 4.13
CA GLY A 61 -15.98 -5.04 4.64
C GLY A 61 -17.27 -5.73 5.08
N PHE A 62 -17.87 -5.25 6.17
CA PHE A 62 -19.12 -5.82 6.70
C PHE A 62 -20.26 -4.82 6.54
N ILE A 63 -21.40 -5.28 6.01
CA ILE A 63 -22.62 -4.49 5.87
C ILE A 63 -23.75 -5.22 6.61
N GLY A 64 -24.34 -4.56 7.59
CA GLY A 64 -25.35 -5.14 8.48
C GLY A 64 -24.70 -5.94 9.61
N LEU A 65 -24.69 -5.35 10.80
CA LEU A 65 -24.04 -5.84 12.01
C LEU A 65 -25.09 -6.34 13.02
N GLY A 66 -26.10 -7.03 12.49
CA GLY A 66 -27.07 -7.80 13.28
C GLY A 66 -26.47 -9.11 13.80
N GLY A 67 -27.30 -10.02 14.33
CA GLY A 67 -26.82 -11.26 14.96
C GLY A 67 -25.78 -12.04 14.13
N GLN A 68 -26.10 -12.35 12.87
CA GLN A 68 -25.17 -13.07 11.99
C GLN A 68 -24.01 -12.20 11.50
N GLY A 69 -24.25 -10.92 11.19
CA GLY A 69 -23.19 -10.00 10.76
C GLY A 69 -22.09 -9.85 11.80
N THR A 70 -22.47 -9.67 13.07
CA THR A 70 -21.53 -9.59 14.19
C THR A 70 -20.85 -10.92 14.45
N PHE A 71 -21.57 -12.06 14.32
CA PHE A 71 -20.95 -13.38 14.42
C PHE A 71 -19.87 -13.59 13.35
N HIS A 72 -20.15 -13.24 12.09
CA HIS A 72 -19.18 -13.33 11.00
C HIS A 72 -18.00 -12.39 11.20
N LEU A 73 -18.23 -11.15 11.65
CA LEU A 73 -17.17 -10.20 11.97
C LEU A 73 -16.20 -10.80 13.00
N ARG A 74 -16.73 -11.27 14.13
CA ARG A 74 -15.92 -11.86 15.20
C ARG A 74 -15.19 -13.12 14.75
N ASN A 75 -15.82 -13.97 13.96
CA ASN A 75 -15.19 -15.17 13.43
C ASN A 75 -14.03 -14.85 12.46
N ILE A 76 -14.20 -13.82 11.63
CA ILE A 76 -13.14 -13.36 10.72
C ILE A 76 -11.99 -12.74 11.52
N LEU A 77 -12.27 -11.88 12.50
CA LEU A 77 -11.25 -11.30 13.38
C LEU A 77 -10.47 -12.39 14.13
N ALA A 78 -11.16 -13.37 14.70
CA ALA A 78 -10.53 -14.47 15.43
C ALA A 78 -9.63 -15.37 14.56
N ASN A 79 -9.85 -15.39 13.24
CA ASN A 79 -9.07 -16.18 12.28
C ASN A 79 -8.28 -15.31 11.30
N ALA A 80 -8.07 -14.02 11.61
CA ALA A 80 -7.54 -13.04 10.67
C ALA A 80 -6.15 -13.42 10.14
N ASP A 81 -5.25 -13.90 11.02
CA ASP A 81 -3.91 -14.33 10.61
C ASP A 81 -3.93 -15.63 9.80
N LYS A 82 -4.74 -16.60 10.20
CA LYS A 82 -4.86 -17.89 9.50
C LYS A 82 -5.44 -17.71 8.10
N ASN A 83 -6.42 -16.84 7.95
CA ASN A 83 -7.12 -16.61 6.69
C ASN A 83 -6.47 -15.50 5.86
N ASN A 84 -5.42 -14.87 6.38
CA ASN A 84 -4.77 -13.73 5.74
C ASN A 84 -5.77 -12.60 5.40
N THR A 85 -6.66 -12.29 6.34
CA THR A 85 -7.71 -11.28 6.18
C THR A 85 -7.51 -10.10 7.13
N THR A 86 -8.01 -8.93 6.77
CA THR A 86 -8.10 -7.76 7.65
C THR A 86 -9.45 -7.07 7.44
N VAL A 87 -9.97 -6.40 8.47
CA VAL A 87 -11.25 -5.69 8.37
C VAL A 87 -11.00 -4.24 8.01
N GLY A 88 -11.47 -3.80 6.84
CA GLY A 88 -11.24 -2.44 6.35
C GLY A 88 -12.34 -1.46 6.75
N ALA A 89 -13.59 -1.92 6.83
CA ALA A 89 -14.73 -1.07 7.14
C ALA A 89 -15.93 -1.88 7.65
N VAL A 90 -16.80 -1.20 8.38
CA VAL A 90 -18.09 -1.73 8.84
C VAL A 90 -19.21 -0.71 8.57
N CYS A 91 -20.41 -1.19 8.28
CA CYS A 91 -21.57 -0.35 7.97
C CYS A 91 -22.85 -0.95 8.57
N ASP A 92 -23.67 -0.11 9.21
CA ASP A 92 -25.04 -0.44 9.66
C ASP A 92 -25.85 0.86 9.78
N LEU A 93 -27.18 0.75 9.63
CA LEU A 93 -28.12 1.86 9.83
C LEU A 93 -28.29 2.21 11.30
N TRP A 94 -28.19 1.22 12.20
CA TRP A 94 -28.25 1.46 13.63
C TRP A 94 -26.88 1.84 14.17
N GLU A 95 -26.72 3.12 14.47
CA GLU A 95 -25.47 3.74 14.92
C GLU A 95 -24.78 2.99 16.07
N LYS A 96 -25.54 2.60 17.10
CA LYS A 96 -24.99 1.85 18.25
C LYS A 96 -24.31 0.54 17.85
N ARG A 97 -24.86 -0.18 16.86
CA ARG A 97 -24.25 -1.43 16.35
C ARG A 97 -23.04 -1.13 15.47
N ARG A 98 -23.15 -0.13 14.60
CA ARG A 98 -22.04 0.32 13.74
C ARG A 98 -20.82 0.69 14.57
N GLU A 99 -21.01 1.50 15.61
CA GLU A 99 -19.94 1.95 16.50
C GLU A 99 -19.33 0.81 17.31
N ALA A 100 -20.18 -0.06 17.89
CA ALA A 100 -19.69 -1.23 18.62
C ALA A 100 -18.83 -2.13 17.72
N ALA A 101 -19.26 -2.40 16.50
CA ALA A 101 -18.49 -3.25 15.59
C ALA A 101 -17.27 -2.54 15.00
N ALA A 102 -17.32 -1.21 14.83
CA ALA A 102 -16.15 -0.43 14.43
C ALA A 102 -15.06 -0.52 15.50
N ALA A 103 -15.44 -0.42 16.78
CA ALA A 103 -14.52 -0.61 17.90
C ALA A 103 -13.94 -2.03 17.93
N GLU A 104 -14.73 -3.06 17.63
CA GLU A 104 -14.24 -4.45 17.48
C GLU A 104 -13.28 -4.61 16.29
N ALA A 105 -13.48 -3.87 15.19
CA ALA A 105 -12.69 -4.00 13.96
C ALA A 105 -11.35 -3.26 13.97
N THR A 106 -11.19 -2.23 14.81
CA THR A 106 -9.94 -1.45 14.97
C THR A 106 -8.99 -2.01 16.03
N GLY A 107 -9.31 -3.16 16.63
CA GLY A 107 -8.49 -3.84 17.65
C GLY A 107 -7.38 -4.72 17.09
#